data_AF-A0A2I8VQ26-F1
#
_entry.id   AF-A0A2I8VQ26-F1
#
_cell.length_a   1.000
_cell.length_b   1.000
_cell.length_c   1.000
_cell.angle_alpha   90.00
_cell.angle_beta   90.00
_cell.angle_gamma   90.00
#
_symmetry.space_group_name_H-M   'P 1'
#
loop_
_entity.id
_entity.type
_entity.pdbx_description
1 polymer ?
#
loop_
_entity_poly.entity_id
_entity_poly.type
_entity_poly.pdbx_seq_one_letter_code
_entity_poly.pdbx_strand_id
1 'polypeptide(L)' 'MASEEPSAVTESRAVRPPVAVRNKRLAEGFGEALLVWRCLDCGALGSLDAFPARCGCGARREDLAYVVED' A
#
# COMPACT_ATOMS: atom_id res chain seq x y z
N MET A 1 46.04 -14.90 -36.09
CA MET A 1 44.59 -14.61 -36.20
C MET A 1 43.85 -15.68 -35.43
N ALA A 2 43.69 -15.51 -34.12
CA ALA A 2 42.75 -16.26 -33.30
C ALA A 2 42.11 -15.21 -32.39
N SER A 3 40.86 -14.86 -32.68
CA SER A 3 40.09 -13.91 -31.92
C SER A 3 39.49 -14.63 -30.73
N GLU A 4 39.92 -14.27 -29.52
CA GLU A 4 39.38 -14.80 -28.27
C GLU A 4 38.28 -13.83 -27.80
N GLU A 5 37.02 -14.22 -27.93
CA GLU A 5 35.88 -13.43 -27.45
C GLU A 5 35.64 -13.73 -25.96
N PRO A 6 35.52 -12.73 -25.08
CA PRO A 6 35.27 -12.96 -23.66
C PRO A 6 33.84 -13.48 -23.44
N SER A 7 33.73 -14.67 -22.82
CA SER A 7 32.45 -15.30 -22.45
C SER A 7 31.99 -14.85 -21.07
N ALA A 8 30.72 -14.42 -20.97
CA ALA A 8 30.09 -13.98 -19.71
C ALA A 8 29.59 -15.14 -18.81
N VAL A 9 29.93 -16.39 -19.14
CA VAL A 9 29.47 -17.57 -18.40
C VAL A 9 30.39 -17.86 -17.22
N THR A 10 29.87 -17.76 -16.00
CA THR A 10 30.61 -18.14 -14.80
C THR A 10 30.48 -19.66 -14.55
N GLU A 11 31.60 -20.39 -14.50
CA GLU A 11 31.65 -21.85 -14.28
C GLU A 11 31.30 -22.30 -12.84
N SER A 12 31.03 -21.37 -11.93
CA SER A 12 30.72 -21.70 -10.54
C SER A 12 29.30 -22.26 -10.41
N ARG A 13 29.23 -23.58 -10.21
CA ARG A 13 28.02 -24.39 -9.93
C ARG A 13 27.30 -24.06 -8.61
N ALA A 14 27.54 -22.88 -8.03
CA ALA A 14 26.92 -22.42 -6.78
C ALA A 14 25.56 -21.72 -6.99
N VAL A 15 25.17 -21.45 -8.25
CA VAL A 15 23.90 -20.81 -8.56
C VAL A 15 22.77 -21.82 -8.44
N ARG A 16 21.86 -21.57 -7.48
CA ARG A 16 20.63 -22.36 -7.36
C ARG A 16 19.86 -22.30 -8.69
N PRO A 17 19.30 -23.42 -9.15
CA PRO A 17 18.47 -23.41 -10.36
C PRO A 17 17.34 -22.39 -10.19
N PRO A 18 16.98 -21.65 -11.24
CA PRO A 18 15.91 -20.66 -11.18
C PRO A 18 14.61 -21.35 -10.77
N VAL A 19 14.04 -20.93 -9.64
CA VAL A 19 12.74 -21.41 -9.17
C VAL A 19 11.68 -20.49 -9.75
N ALA A 20 10.76 -21.06 -10.53
CA ALA A 20 9.62 -20.31 -11.05
C ALA A 20 8.55 -20.15 -9.96
N VAL A 21 8.39 -18.94 -9.43
CA VAL A 21 7.30 -18.57 -8.52
C VAL A 21 6.17 -17.96 -9.34
N ARG A 22 4.95 -18.49 -9.20
CA ARG A 22 3.77 -17.91 -9.87
C ARG A 22 3.25 -16.72 -9.08
N ASN A 23 3.17 -15.57 -9.73
CA ASN A 23 2.47 -14.41 -9.16
C ASN A 23 0.96 -14.68 -9.11
N LYS A 24 0.31 -14.30 -8.01
CA LYS A 24 -1.15 -14.32 -7.87
C LYS A 24 -1.63 -12.88 -7.64
N ARG A 25 -2.68 -12.48 -8.36
CA ARG A 25 -3.34 -11.20 -8.11
C ARG A 25 -4.20 -11.35 -6.85
N LEU A 26 -4.03 -10.42 -5.92
CA LEU A 26 -4.90 -10.34 -4.74
C LEU A 26 -6.30 -9.85 -5.18
N ALA A 27 -7.29 -10.13 -4.34
CA ALA A 27 -8.62 -9.57 -4.54
C ALA A 27 -8.55 -8.03 -4.44
N GLU A 28 -9.43 -7.34 -5.16
CA GLU A 28 -9.55 -5.88 -5.03
C GLU A 28 -9.88 -5.51 -3.58
N GLY A 29 -9.29 -4.43 -3.07
CA GLY A 29 -9.47 -3.97 -1.69
C GLY A 29 -8.57 -4.63 -0.63
N PHE A 30 -7.75 -5.63 -0.98
CA PHE A 30 -6.84 -6.24 0.00
C PHE A 30 -5.57 -5.41 0.20
N GLY A 31 -5.37 -4.90 1.42
CA GLY A 31 -4.25 -4.01 1.77
C GLY A 31 -4.46 -2.58 1.26
N GLU A 32 -5.70 -2.22 0.93
CA GLU A 32 -6.06 -0.85 0.58
C GLU A 32 -6.55 -0.14 1.84
N ALA A 33 -5.98 1.05 2.08
CA ALA A 33 -6.35 1.86 3.22
C ALA A 33 -7.38 2.91 2.79
N LEU A 34 -8.45 3.07 3.56
CA LEU A 34 -9.54 3.98 3.24
C LEU A 34 -9.31 5.34 3.89
N LEU A 35 -9.28 6.39 3.07
CA LEU A 35 -9.17 7.75 3.58
C LEU A 35 -10.55 8.22 4.09
N VAL A 36 -10.64 8.46 5.38
CA VAL A 36 -11.87 8.85 6.09
C VAL A 36 -11.63 10.09 6.95
N TRP A 37 -12.70 10.69 7.47
CA TRP A 37 -12.58 11.65 8.55
C TRP A 37 -12.84 10.98 9.89
N ARG A 38 -12.14 11.45 10.92
CA ARG A 38 -12.31 11.04 12.32
C ARG A 38 -12.53 12.26 13.19
N CYS A 39 -13.52 12.20 14.07
CA CYS A 39 -13.69 13.19 15.12
C CYS A 39 -12.70 12.95 16.26
N LEU A 40 -11.97 13.98 16.65
CA LEU A 40 -11.00 13.93 17.73
C LEU A 40 -11.65 13.87 19.12
N ASP A 41 -12.88 14.38 19.25
CA ASP A 41 -13.60 14.40 20.52
C ASP A 41 -14.32 13.08 20.84
N CYS A 42 -15.04 12.50 19.86
CA CYS A 42 -15.86 11.31 20.08
C CYS A 42 -15.38 10.05 19.34
N GLY A 43 -14.38 10.18 18.46
CA GLY A 43 -13.85 9.07 17.67
C GLY A 43 -14.75 8.62 16.50
N ALA A 44 -15.87 9.30 16.23
CA ALA A 44 -16.73 8.95 15.10
C ALA A 44 -15.96 9.04 13.77
N LEU A 45 -16.21 8.08 12.89
CA LEU A 45 -15.63 7.97 11.56
C LEU A 45 -16.68 8.24 10.49
N GLY A 46 -16.27 8.79 9.35
CA GLY A 46 -17.16 8.94 8.19
C GLY A 46 -16.43 9.14 6.86
N SER A 47 -17.15 8.94 5.75
CA SER A 47 -16.59 9.11 4.41
C SER A 47 -16.21 10.56 4.11
N LEU A 48 -15.14 10.76 3.34
CA LEU A 48 -14.74 12.05 2.81
C LEU A 48 -15.57 12.54 1.62
N ASP A 49 -16.42 11.69 1.05
CA ASP A 49 -17.41 12.12 0.05
C ASP A 49 -18.35 13.20 0.61
N ALA A 50 -18.55 13.18 1.94
CA ALA A 50 -19.32 14.17 2.68
C ALA A 50 -18.59 14.57 3.97
N PHE A 51 -17.94 15.74 3.95
CA PHE A 51 -17.25 16.29 5.13
C PHE A 51 -18.13 17.32 5.86
N PRO A 52 -18.68 16.98 7.04
CA PRO A 52 -19.61 17.86 7.73
C PRO A 52 -18.91 19.06 8.40
N ALA A 53 -19.66 20.15 8.62
CA ALA A 53 -19.16 21.31 9.36
C ALA A 53 -19.13 21.08 10.89
N ARG A 54 -19.87 20.09 11.39
CA ARG A 54 -19.87 19.64 12.78
C ARG A 54 -20.05 18.14 12.86
N CYS A 55 -19.44 17.52 13.86
CA CYS A 55 -19.74 16.14 14.20
C CYS A 55 -21.12 16.04 14.88
N GLY A 56 -21.76 14.86 14.82
CA GLY A 56 -23.02 14.60 15.54
C GLY A 56 -22.92 14.76 17.06
N CYS A 57 -21.72 14.65 17.63
CA CYS A 57 -21.47 14.95 19.05
C CYS A 57 -21.39 16.45 19.37
N GLY A 58 -21.41 17.33 18.36
CA GLY A 58 -21.31 18.78 18.52
C GLY A 58 -19.91 19.37 18.27
N ALA A 59 -18.89 18.53 18.07
CA ALA A 59 -17.52 18.98 17.77
C ALA A 59 -17.47 19.84 16.49
N ARG A 60 -16.58 20.83 16.46
CA ARG A 60 -16.47 21.77 15.34
C ARG A 60 -15.68 21.13 14.21
N ARG A 61 -15.67 21.80 13.05
CA ARG A 61 -14.94 21.33 11.88
C ARG A 61 -13.45 21.14 12.12
N GLU A 62 -12.87 21.98 12.97
CA GLU A 62 -11.46 21.93 13.37
C GLU A 62 -11.10 20.71 14.24
N ASP A 63 -12.10 20.07 14.85
CA ASP A 63 -11.96 18.83 15.63
C ASP A 63 -12.21 17.57 14.77
N LEU A 64 -12.33 17.72 13.44
CA LEU A 64 -12.47 16.64 12.47
C LEU A 64 -11.16 16.50 11.67
N ALA A 65 -10.45 15.38 11.86
CA ALA A 65 -9.17 15.11 11.20
C ALA A 65 -9.32 14.10 10.05
N TYR A 66 -8.47 14.22 9.04
CA TYR A 66 -8.33 13.21 7.99
C TYR A 66 -7.44 12.08 8.50
N VAL A 67 -7.93 10.85 8.43
CA VAL A 67 -7.18 9.65 8.85
C VAL A 67 -7.26 8.58 7.78
N VAL A 68 -6.25 7.73 7.75
CA VAL A 68 -6.21 6.55 6.90
C VAL A 68 -6.55 5.36 7.79
N GLU A 69 -7.66 4.68 7.49
CA GLU A 69 -8.01 3.42 8.15
C GLU A 69 -7.31 2.26 7.45
N ASP A 70 -6.66 1.40 8.24
CA ASP A 70 -5.98 0.17 7.84
C ASP A 70 -6.93 -1.04 7.96
#